data_AF-A0A8T5DRR3-F1
#
_entry.id   AF-A0A8T5DRR3-F1
#
_cell.length_a   1.000
_cell.length_b   1.000
_cell.length_c   1.000
_cell.angle_alpha   90.00
_cell.angle_beta   90.00
_cell.angle_gamma   90.00
#
_symmetry.space_group_name_H-M   'P 1'
#
loop_
_entity.id
_entity.type
_entity.pdbx_description
1 polymer ?
#
loop_
_entity_poly.entity_id
_entity_poly.type
_entity_poly.pdbx_seq_one_letter_code
_entity_poly.pdbx_strand_id
1 'polypeptide(L)'
;MEQQSIIAVIGAIGLVLLALSWHYRKSNNPLLAQIGWVLVSLYFFAGSWKYFSHQDYVLTIMCMLALPLGIGMSVWEGRVEDGRTKDALIWSRGAMAYAGGPYLLI
;
A
#
# COMPACT_ATOMS: atom_id res chain seq x y z
N MET A 1 -8.94 9.37 19.72
CA MET A 1 -7.75 10.04 19.15
C MET A 1 -6.58 9.07 18.95
N GLU A 2 -6.18 8.27 19.95
CA GLU A 2 -4.97 7.41 19.81
C GLU A 2 -5.02 6.39 18.66
N GLN A 3 -6.19 5.76 18.42
CA GLN A 3 -6.31 4.70 17.42
C GLN A 3 -6.16 5.19 15.97
N GLN A 4 -6.65 6.41 15.66
CA GLN A 4 -6.48 7.03 14.34
C GLN A 4 -5.01 7.37 14.07
N SER A 5 -4.29 7.86 15.09
CA SER A 5 -2.87 8.17 14.97
C SER A 5 -2.03 6.92 14.69
N ILE A 6 -2.33 5.79 15.34
CA ILE A 6 -1.65 4.52 15.11
C ILE A 6 -1.85 4.04 13.66
N ILE A 7 -3.09 4.09 13.15
CA ILE A 7 -3.41 3.67 11.78
C ILE A 7 -2.67 4.54 10.76
N ALA A 8 -2.64 5.86 10.95
CA ALA A 8 -1.91 6.78 10.08
C ALA A 8 -0.39 6.48 10.06
N VAL A 9 0.21 6.20 11.21
CA VAL A 9 1.62 5.79 11.31
C VAL A 9 1.88 4.47 10.57
N ILE A 10 0.98 3.49 10.69
CA ILE A 10 1.07 2.23 9.93
C ILE A 10 1.08 2.50 8.43
N GLY A 11 0.16 3.34 7.95
CA GLY A 11 0.11 3.76 6.54
C GLY A 11 1.39 4.46 6.09
N ALA A 12 1.91 5.39 6.90
CA ALA A 12 3.14 6.11 6.62
C ALA A 12 4.35 5.17 6.53
N ILE A 13 4.49 4.25 7.48
CA ILE A 13 5.54 3.22 7.45
C ILE A 13 5.41 2.38 6.18
N GLY A 14 4.19 1.97 5.82
CA GLY A 14 3.94 1.22 4.60
C GLY A 14 4.42 1.95 3.33
N LEU A 15 4.10 3.25 3.19
CA LEU A 15 4.55 4.05 2.04
C LEU A 15 6.07 4.25 2.04
N VAL A 16 6.69 4.47 3.20
CA VAL A 16 8.15 4.58 3.31
C VAL A 16 8.81 3.26 2.89
N LEU A 17 8.29 2.11 3.31
CA LEU A 17 8.82 0.81 2.90
C LEU A 17 8.71 0.59 1.38
N LEU A 18 7.60 1.00 0.76
CA LEU A 18 7.45 0.97 -0.70
C LEU A 18 8.45 1.90 -1.42
N ALA A 19 8.65 3.12 -0.91
CA ALA A 19 9.63 4.07 -1.45
C ALA A 19 11.06 3.52 -1.34
N LEU A 20 11.42 2.99 -0.17
CA LEU A 20 12.73 2.37 0.05
C LEU A 20 12.91 1.16 -0.86
N SER A 21 11.90 0.29 -0.99
CA SER A 21 11.96 -0.84 -1.91
C SER A 21 12.18 -0.40 -3.36
N TRP A 22 11.56 0.70 -3.78
CA TRP A 22 11.75 1.26 -5.11
C TRP A 22 13.14 1.88 -5.31
N HIS A 23 13.70 2.55 -4.31
CA HIS A 23 15.07 3.08 -4.36
C HIS A 23 16.12 1.95 -4.35
N TYR A 24 15.91 0.90 -3.54
CA TYR A 24 16.79 -0.26 -3.46
C TYR A 24 16.44 -1.37 -4.45
N ARG A 25 15.71 -1.07 -5.53
CA ARG A 25 15.25 -2.05 -6.54
C ARG A 25 16.36 -2.94 -7.14
N LYS A 26 17.62 -2.52 -7.08
CA LYS A 26 18.79 -3.32 -7.51
C LYS A 26 19.09 -4.54 -6.62
N SER A 27 18.68 -4.54 -5.36
CA SER A 27 18.95 -5.63 -4.41
C SER A 27 18.08 -6.87 -4.63
N ASN A 28 17.10 -6.78 -5.54
CA ASN A 28 16.15 -7.84 -5.89
C ASN A 28 15.38 -8.44 -4.69
N ASN A 29 15.32 -7.75 -3.55
CA ASN A 29 14.61 -8.22 -2.38
C ASN A 29 13.17 -7.66 -2.34
N PRO A 30 12.12 -8.49 -2.47
CA PRO A 30 10.74 -8.03 -2.47
C PRO A 30 10.21 -7.75 -1.06
N LEU A 31 10.88 -8.19 0.02
CA LEU A 31 10.34 -8.19 1.39
C LEU A 31 9.85 -6.81 1.85
N LEU A 32 10.62 -5.75 1.56
CA LEU A 32 10.20 -4.38 1.89
C LEU A 32 8.91 -3.97 1.16
N ALA A 33 8.77 -4.37 -0.11
CA ALA A 33 7.54 -4.11 -0.86
C ALA A 33 6.37 -4.94 -0.33
N GLN A 34 6.62 -6.21 0.00
CA GLN A 34 5.61 -7.12 0.54
C GLN A 34 4.99 -6.60 1.83
N ILE A 35 5.84 -6.13 2.75
CA ILE A 35 5.39 -5.52 4.00
C ILE A 35 4.69 -4.18 3.70
N GLY A 36 5.29 -3.36 2.81
CA GLY A 36 4.73 -2.07 2.41
C GLY A 36 3.30 -2.17 1.88
N TRP A 37 3.03 -3.07 0.93
CA TRP A 37 1.71 -3.31 0.36
C TRP A 37 0.67 -3.69 1.43
N VAL A 38 1.03 -4.58 2.35
CA VAL A 38 0.14 -5.00 3.44
C VAL A 38 -0.17 -3.84 4.39
N LEU A 39 0.84 -3.08 4.83
CA LEU A 39 0.61 -1.97 5.78
C LEU A 39 -0.22 -0.83 5.16
N VAL A 40 0.07 -0.46 3.90
CA VAL A 40 -0.70 0.58 3.19
C VAL A 40 -2.15 0.13 2.99
N SER A 41 -2.36 -1.12 2.60
CA SER A 41 -3.70 -1.64 2.38
C SER A 41 -4.51 -1.77 3.67
N LEU A 42 -3.86 -2.11 4.80
CA LEU A 42 -4.47 -2.10 6.12
C LEU A 42 -4.91 -0.70 6.54
N TYR A 43 -4.11 0.33 6.24
CA TYR A 43 -4.47 1.74 6.48
C TYR A 43 -5.76 2.12 5.75
N PHE A 44 -5.85 1.86 4.44
CA PHE A 44 -7.05 2.16 3.67
C PHE A 44 -8.27 1.37 4.15
N PHE A 45 -8.09 0.08 4.44
CA PHE A 45 -9.16 -0.77 4.94
C PHE A 45 -9.72 -0.25 6.26
N ALA A 46 -8.86 0.09 7.23
CA ALA A 46 -9.30 0.65 8.50
C ALA A 46 -10.01 2.01 8.34
N GLY A 47 -9.63 2.79 7.33
CA GLY A 47 -10.30 4.05 6.98
C GLY A 47 -11.67 3.91 6.30
N SER A 48 -12.02 2.72 5.80
CA SER A 48 -13.26 2.50 5.02
C SER A 48 -14.54 2.89 5.78
N TRP A 49 -14.56 2.70 7.10
CA TRP A 49 -15.72 3.00 7.94
C TRP A 49 -16.06 4.49 7.99
N LYS A 50 -15.03 5.36 7.87
CA LYS A 50 -15.22 6.82 7.78
C LYS A 50 -16.07 7.15 6.55
N TYR A 51 -15.70 6.64 5.39
CA TYR A 51 -16.44 6.87 4.14
C TYR A 51 -17.84 6.27 4.17
N PHE A 52 -18.00 5.11 4.81
CA PHE A 52 -19.32 4.49 4.98
C PHE A 52 -20.26 5.37 5.80
N SER A 53 -19.75 5.98 6.88
CA SER A 53 -20.54 6.89 7.72
C SER A 53 -20.98 8.16 6.97
N HIS A 54 -20.22 8.60 5.96
CA HIS A 54 -20.55 9.71 5.07
C HIS A 54 -21.41 9.31 3.85
N GLN A 55 -21.84 8.05 3.76
CA GLN A 55 -22.60 7.50 2.63
C GLN A 55 -21.83 7.53 1.29
N ASP A 56 -20.49 7.58 1.32
CA ASP A 56 -19.64 7.47 0.14
C ASP A 56 -19.30 6.00 -0.13
N TYR A 57 -20.26 5.28 -0.72
CA TYR A 57 -20.14 3.84 -0.93
C TYR A 57 -19.06 3.44 -1.93
N VAL A 58 -18.78 4.29 -2.93
CA VAL A 58 -17.75 4.00 -3.93
C VAL A 58 -16.39 3.94 -3.23
N LEU A 59 -16.06 4.96 -2.43
CA LEU A 59 -14.80 5.00 -1.73
C LEU A 59 -14.73 3.96 -0.60
N THR A 60 -15.85 3.66 0.08
CA THR A 60 -15.92 2.55 1.03
C THR A 60 -15.51 1.23 0.38
N ILE A 61 -16.09 0.87 -0.78
CA ILE A 61 -15.78 -0.38 -1.46
C ILE A 61 -14.32 -0.40 -1.92
N MET A 62 -13.82 0.69 -2.49
CA MET A 62 -12.42 0.81 -2.89
C MET A 62 -11.46 0.59 -1.72
N CYS A 63 -11.74 1.21 -0.56
CA CYS A 63 -10.95 1.05 0.66
C CYS A 63 -11.04 -0.35 1.25
N MET A 64 -12.23 -0.98 1.22
CA MET A 64 -12.39 -2.37 1.68
C MET A 64 -11.62 -3.36 0.80
N LEU A 65 -11.64 -3.16 -0.51
CA LEU A 65 -10.89 -3.98 -1.47
C LEU A 65 -9.38 -3.76 -1.41
N ALA A 66 -8.92 -2.65 -0.82
CA ALA A 66 -7.49 -2.38 -0.70
C ALA A 66 -6.76 -3.53 0.01
N LEU A 67 -7.30 -4.08 1.10
CA LEU A 67 -6.66 -5.15 1.87
C LEU A 67 -6.43 -6.44 1.06
N PRO A 68 -7.47 -7.08 0.48
CA PRO A 68 -7.26 -8.29 -0.33
C PRO A 68 -6.36 -8.02 -1.54
N LEU A 69 -6.46 -6.84 -2.18
CA LEU A 69 -5.59 -6.47 -3.30
C LEU A 69 -4.14 -6.27 -2.86
N GLY A 70 -3.89 -5.61 -1.72
CA GLY A 70 -2.56 -5.40 -1.17
C GLY A 70 -1.88 -6.71 -0.75
N ILE A 71 -2.64 -7.65 -0.18
CA ILE A 71 -2.15 -9.00 0.09
C ILE A 71 -1.84 -9.72 -1.23
N GLY A 72 -2.70 -9.60 -2.24
CA GLY A 72 -2.47 -10.16 -3.58
C GLY A 72 -1.18 -9.63 -4.20
N MET A 73 -0.95 -8.31 -4.14
CA MET A 73 0.29 -7.67 -4.61
C MET A 73 1.51 -8.19 -3.83
N SER A 74 1.41 -8.28 -2.50
CA SER A 74 2.48 -8.82 -1.65
C SER A 74 2.87 -10.26 -2.04
N VAL A 75 1.89 -11.13 -2.29
CA VAL A 75 2.15 -12.49 -2.76
C VAL A 75 2.76 -12.48 -4.17
N TRP A 76 2.27 -11.63 -5.06
CA TRP A 76 2.75 -11.54 -6.44
C TRP A 76 4.21 -11.08 -6.52
N GLU A 77 4.61 -10.12 -5.69
CA GLU A 77 6.00 -9.65 -5.56
C GLU A 77 7.00 -10.78 -5.27
N GLY A 78 6.58 -11.82 -4.53
CA GLY A 78 7.41 -12.97 -4.19
C GLY A 78 7.38 -14.12 -5.21
N ARG A 79 6.50 -14.06 -6.21
CA ARG A 79 6.26 -15.15 -7.19
C ARG A 79 6.54 -14.77 -8.63
N VAL A 80 6.81 -13.50 -8.91
CA VAL A 80 7.05 -13.01 -10.27
C VAL A 80 8.40 -13.49 -10.79
N GLU A 81 8.39 -14.20 -11.92
CA GLU A 81 9.60 -14.64 -12.63
C GLU A 81 9.81 -13.89 -13.95
N ASP A 82 8.73 -13.44 -14.59
CA ASP A 82 8.78 -12.67 -15.84
C ASP A 82 9.37 -11.27 -15.63
N GLY A 83 10.38 -10.93 -16.44
CA GLY A 83 11.12 -9.66 -16.33
C GLY A 83 10.24 -8.43 -16.54
N ARG A 84 9.34 -8.46 -17.53
CA ARG A 84 8.47 -7.30 -17.83
C ARG A 84 7.48 -7.04 -16.70
N THR A 85 6.87 -8.09 -16.18
CA THR A 85 5.92 -8.02 -15.07
C THR A 85 6.62 -7.55 -13.79
N LYS A 86 7.84 -8.01 -13.56
CA LYS A 86 8.67 -7.58 -12.44
C LYS A 86 9.01 -6.08 -12.50
N ASP A 87 9.36 -5.57 -13.67
CA ASP A 87 9.61 -4.14 -13.86
C ASP A 87 8.35 -3.29 -13.60
N ALA A 88 7.19 -3.78 -14.05
CA ALA A 88 5.90 -3.15 -13.77
C ALA A 88 5.57 -3.15 -12.27
N LEU A 89 5.82 -4.26 -11.56
CA LEU A 89 5.66 -4.34 -10.11
C LEU A 89 6.60 -3.36 -9.39
N ILE A 90 7.88 -3.33 -9.77
CA ILE A 90 8.84 -2.35 -9.22
C ILE A 90 8.34 -0.93 -9.44
N TRP A 91 7.88 -0.59 -10.64
CA TRP A 91 7.31 0.73 -10.94
C TRP A 91 6.10 1.04 -10.05
N SER A 92 5.21 0.07 -9.85
CA SER A 92 4.00 0.23 -9.02
C SER A 92 4.31 0.56 -7.56
N ARG A 93 5.42 0.04 -7.00
CA ARG A 93 5.89 0.38 -5.64
C ARG A 93 6.14 1.88 -5.51
N GLY A 94 6.86 2.46 -6.49
CA GLY A 94 7.16 3.89 -6.52
C GLY A 94 5.91 4.73 -6.77
N ALA A 95 5.07 4.31 -7.72
CA ALA A 95 3.81 5.00 -8.01
C ALA A 95 2.93 5.11 -6.76
N MET A 96 2.76 4.00 -6.02
CA MET A 96 1.96 4.00 -4.80
C MET A 96 2.59 4.87 -3.70
N ALA A 97 3.91 4.79 -3.51
CA ALA A 97 4.61 5.57 -2.48
C ALA A 97 4.44 7.08 -2.69
N TYR A 98 4.62 7.57 -3.92
CA TYR A 98 4.58 9.00 -4.21
C TYR A 98 3.17 9.54 -4.48
N ALA A 99 2.25 8.72 -4.99
CA ALA A 99 0.85 9.12 -5.13
C ALA A 99 0.11 9.09 -3.78
N GLY A 100 0.41 8.10 -2.93
CA GLY A 100 -0.24 7.95 -1.62
C GLY A 100 0.30 8.89 -0.54
N GLY A 101 1.58 9.27 -0.61
CA GLY A 101 2.23 10.11 0.40
C GLY A 101 1.50 11.41 0.76
N PRO A 102 1.12 12.24 -0.23
CA PRO A 102 0.41 13.49 0.03
C PRO A 102 -0.92 13.32 0.77
N TYR A 103 -1.62 12.19 0.60
CA TYR A 103 -2.90 11.93 1.25
C TYR A 103 -2.79 11.68 2.76
N LEU A 104 -1.60 11.35 3.27
CA LEU A 104 -1.39 11.21 4.72
C LEU A 104 -1.19 12.56 5.43
N LEU A 105 -1.04 13.65 4.68
CA LEU A 105 -0.79 14.99 5.22
C LEU A 105 -2.06 15.86 5.32
N ILE A 106 -3.21 15.32 4.90
CA ILE A 106 -4.52 15.99 4.86
C ILE A 106 -5.45 15.31 5.85
#